data_AF-A0A2V2RGE4-F1
#
_entry.id   AF-A0A2V2RGE4-F1
#
_cell.length_a   1.000
_cell.length_b   1.000
_cell.length_c   1.000
_cell.angle_alpha   90.00
_cell.angle_beta   90.00
_cell.angle_gamma   90.00
#
_symmetry.space_group_name_H-M   'P 1'
#
loop_
_entity.id
_entity.type
_entity.pdbx_description
1 polymer ?
#
loop_
_entity_poly.entity_id
_entity_poly.type
_entity_poly.pdbx_seq_one_letter_code
_entity_poly.pdbx_strand_id
1 'polypeptide(L)' 'MGSIRISPDEANAQALSGEKVIFLDSRNPKAWAESDRKSPEAIRTSVDEVEKHVPEFDKDATIISYCT' A
#
# COMPACT_ATOMS: atom_id res chain seq x y z
N MET A 1 11.20 -14.57 -13.55
CA MET A 1 10.88 -13.50 -12.59
C MET A 1 9.40 -13.57 -12.26
N GLY A 2 9.04 -13.74 -10.99
CA GLY A 2 7.64 -13.72 -10.56
C GLY A 2 7.05 -12.31 -10.68
N SER A 3 5.79 -12.20 -11.09
CA SER A 3 5.07 -10.93 -11.04
C SER A 3 4.90 -10.51 -9.59
N ILE A 4 5.38 -9.31 -9.25
CA ILE A 4 5.16 -8.66 -7.94
C ILE A 4 3.75 -8.08 -7.80
N ARG A 5 2.77 -8.64 -8.53
CA ARG A 5 1.39 -8.16 -8.58
C ARG A 5 0.50 -9.20 -7.91
N ILE A 6 -0.37 -8.72 -7.05
CA ILE A 6 -1.40 -9.50 -6.39
C ILE A 6 -2.76 -8.90 -6.69
N SER A 7 -3.79 -9.72 -6.62
CA SER A 7 -5.17 -9.27 -6.77
C SER A 7 -5.65 -8.57 -5.49
N PRO A 8 -6.67 -7.69 -5.56
CA PRO A 8 -7.25 -7.07 -4.37
C PRO A 8 -7.78 -8.08 -3.34
N ASP A 9 -8.30 -9.21 -3.83
CA ASP A 9 -8.80 -10.30 -2.98
C ASP A 9 -7.66 -10.99 -2.21
N GLU A 10 -6.52 -11.24 -2.87
CA GLU A 10 -5.31 -11.79 -2.25
C GLU A 10 -4.72 -10.84 -1.21
N ALA A 11 -4.69 -9.54 -1.52
CA ALA A 11 -4.25 -8.50 -0.59
C ALA A 11 -5.14 -8.43 0.65
N ASN A 12 -6.46 -8.55 0.46
CA ASN A 12 -7.42 -8.59 1.55
C ASN A 12 -7.29 -9.87 2.40
N ALA A 13 -7.06 -11.02 1.76
CA ALA A 13 -6.82 -12.28 2.45
C ALA A 13 -5.56 -12.23 3.33
N GLN A 14 -4.46 -11.63 2.85
CA GLN A 14 -3.25 -11.42 3.66
C GLN A 14 -3.50 -10.51 4.86
N ALA A 15 -4.20 -9.39 4.66
CA ALA A 15 -4.55 -8.47 5.74
C ALA A 15 -5.44 -9.15 6.80
N LEU A 16 -6.38 -10.01 6.38
CA LEU A 16 -7.26 -10.77 7.28
C LEU A 16 -6.56 -11.97 7.94
N SER A 17 -5.49 -12.50 7.34
CA SER A 17 -4.71 -13.62 7.88
C SER A 17 -3.84 -13.22 9.08
N GLY A 18 -3.83 -11.94 9.45
CA GLY A 18 -3.01 -11.41 10.55
C GLY A 18 -1.55 -11.17 10.19
N GLU A 19 -1.19 -11.26 8.91
CA GLU A 19 0.10 -10.79 8.43
C GLU A 19 0.17 -9.27 8.58
N LYS A 20 1.34 -8.74 8.96
CA LYS A 20 1.58 -7.31 8.96
C LYS A 20 1.63 -6.85 7.51
N VAL A 21 0.53 -6.31 7.03
CA VAL A 21 0.43 -5.77 5.67
C VAL A 21 0.41 -4.25 5.74
N ILE A 22 1.36 -3.63 5.06
CA ILE A 22 1.42 -2.17 4.90
C ILE A 22 0.89 -1.82 3.52
N PHE A 23 -0.25 -1.14 3.49
CA PHE A 23 -0.82 -0.62 2.26
C PHE A 23 -0.20 0.74 1.96
N LEU A 24 0.48 0.86 0.81
CA LEU A 24 1.01 2.14 0.33
C LEU A 24 0.08 2.72 -0.73
N ASP A 25 -0.52 3.86 -0.39
CA ASP A 25 -1.31 4.65 -1.31
C ASP A 25 -0.40 5.66 -2.02
N SER A 26 -0.04 5.35 -3.27
CA SER A 26 0.81 6.19 -4.11
C SER A 26 0.03 7.03 -5.11
N ARG A 27 -1.26 7.26 -4.86
CA ARG A 27 -2.12 8.06 -5.74
C ARG A 27 -1.71 9.53 -5.71
N ASN A 28 -1.79 10.19 -6.86
CA ASN A 28 -1.57 11.63 -6.96
C ASN A 28 -2.57 12.37 -6.06
N PRO A 29 -2.20 13.47 -5.36
CA PRO A 29 -3.09 14.25 -4.49
C PRO A 29 -4.48 14.52 -5.05
N LYS A 30 -4.60 14.75 -6.36
CA LYS A 30 -5.88 14.96 -7.03
C LYS A 30 -6.77 13.70 -7.00
N ALA A 31 -6.22 12.55 -7.39
CA ALA A 31 -6.93 11.26 -7.39
C ALA A 31 -7.27 10.77 -5.98
N TRP A 32 -6.46 11.10 -4.98
CA TRP A 32 -6.81 10.87 -3.58
C TRP A 32 -8.01 11.74 -3.18
N ALA A 33 -7.95 13.05 -3.46
CA ALA A 33 -8.98 14.02 -3.05
C ALA A 33 -10.35 13.70 -3.65
N GLU A 34 -10.37 13.16 -4.87
CA GLU A 34 -11.58 12.76 -5.59
C GLU A 34 -12.09 11.36 -5.21
N SER A 35 -11.42 10.62 -4.31
CA SER A 35 -11.81 9.26 -3.94
C SER A 35 -12.63 9.23 -2.64
N ASP A 36 -13.87 8.74 -2.71
CA ASP A 36 -14.73 8.48 -1.54
C ASP A 36 -14.31 7.27 -0.71
N ARG A 37 -13.46 6.38 -1.27
CA ARG A 37 -12.95 5.19 -0.57
C ARG A 37 -11.46 5.32 -0.27
N LYS A 38 -11.13 5.27 1.03
CA LYS A 38 -9.76 5.23 1.56
C LYS A 38 -9.63 4.02 2.47
N SER A 39 -8.52 3.30 2.36
CA SER A 39 -8.23 2.23 3.31
C SER A 39 -7.81 2.87 4.64
N PRO A 40 -8.46 2.52 5.77
CA PRO A 40 -8.27 3.21 7.05
C PRO A 40 -6.85 3.15 7.63
N GLU A 41 -5.99 2.25 7.13
CA GLU A 41 -4.61 2.07 7.60
C GLU A 41 -3.55 2.25 6.50
N ALA A 42 -3.94 2.74 5.32
CA ALA A 42 -2.98 2.95 4.24
C ALA A 42 -2.07 4.17 4.52
N ILE A 43 -0.76 3.94 4.41
CA ILE A 43 0.24 4.99 4.47
C ILE A 43 0.22 5.72 3.13
N ARG A 44 -0.12 7.00 3.17
CA ARG A 44 -0.10 7.85 1.99
C ARG A 44 1.32 8.30 1.72
N THR A 45 1.83 7.97 0.56
CA THR A 45 3.20 8.32 0.18
C THR A 45 3.30 8.34 -1.34
N SER A 46 3.70 9.49 -1.86
CA SER A 46 4.01 9.63 -3.29
C SER A 46 5.19 8.74 -3.65
N VAL A 47 5.26 8.30 -4.92
CA VAL A 47 6.35 7.45 -5.40
C VAL A 47 7.72 8.05 -5.07
N ASP A 48 7.89 9.37 -5.23
CA ASP A 48 9.14 10.08 -4.94
C ASP A 48 9.50 10.15 -3.44
N GLU A 49 8.52 10.01 -2.54
CA GLU A 49 8.75 10.06 -1.09
C GLU A 49 8.87 8.67 -0.47
N VAL A 50 8.59 7.59 -1.22
CA VAL A 50 8.57 6.24 -0.67
C VAL A 50 9.90 5.81 -0.09
N GLU A 51 11.00 6.13 -0.78
CA GLU A 51 12.35 5.79 -0.34
C GLU A 51 12.71 6.43 1.00
N LYS A 52 12.08 7.56 1.35
CA LYS A 52 12.31 8.24 2.64
C LYS A 52 11.58 7.57 3.80
N HIS A 53 10.47 6.90 3.52
CA HIS A 53 9.63 6.21 4.50
C HIS A 53 9.95 4.71 4.63
N VAL A 54 10.61 4.12 3.64
CA VAL A 54 11.14 2.74 3.69
C VAL A 54 11.89 2.39 4.99
N PRO A 55 12.73 3.27 5.59
CA PRO A 55 13.42 2.96 6.83
C PRO A 55 12.48 2.87 8.06
N GLU A 56 11.30 3.48 7.98
CA GLU A 56 10.29 3.49 9.06
C GLU A 56 9.37 2.27 9.00
N PHE A 57 9.37 1.54 7.88
CA PHE A 57 8.55 0.34 7.72
C PHE A 57 9.16 -0.86 8.44
N ASP A 58 8.28 -1.66 9.04
CA ASP A 58 8.63 -2.93 9.65
C ASP A 58 9.16 -3.87 8.54
N LYS A 59 10.40 -4.37 8.69
CA LYS A 59 11.06 -5.17 7.66
C LYS A 59 10.44 -6.56 7.47
N ASP A 60 9.66 -7.02 8.45
CA ASP A 60 8.91 -8.26 8.39
C ASP A 60 7.48 -8.06 7.86
N ALA A 61 7.10 -6.82 7.51
CA ALA A 61 5.79 -6.53 6.93
C ALA A 61 5.80 -6.64 5.40
N THR A 62 4.70 -7.15 4.84
CA THR A 62 4.46 -7.17 3.40
C THR A 62 3.98 -5.80 2.95
N ILE A 63 4.70 -5.19 2.01
CA ILE A 63 4.35 -3.88 1.45
C ILE A 63 3.53 -4.07 0.18
N ILE A 64 2.29 -3.59 0.17
CA ILE A 64 1.40 -3.61 -0.98
C ILE A 64 1.17 -2.18 -1.44
N SER A 65 1.85 -1.78 -2.51
CA SER A 65 1.63 -0.47 -3.13
C SER A 65 0.53 -0.53 -4.18
N TYR A 66 -0.36 0.47 -4.17
CA TYR A 66 -1.34 0.64 -5.23
C TYR A 66 -1.38 2.10 -5.72
N CYS A 67 -1.60 2.23 -7.02
CA CYS A 67 -1.82 3.50 -7.70
C CYS A 67 -3.18 3.47 -8.41
N THR A 68 -3.60 4.60 -8.95
CA THR A 68 -4.76 4.69 -9.86
C THR A 68 -4.27 4.87 -11.27
#